data_AF-A0AA96QEE7-F1
#
_entry.id   AF-A0AA96QEE7-F1
#
_cell.length_a   1.000
_cell.length_b   1.000
_cell.length_c   1.000
_cell.angle_alpha   90.00
_cell.angle_beta   90.00
_cell.angle_gamma   90.00
#
_symmetry.space_group_name_H-M   'P 1'
#
loop_
_entity.id
_entity.type
_entity.pdbx_description
1 polymer ?
#
loop_
_entity_poly.entity_id
_entity_poly.type
_entity_poly.pdbx_seq_one_letter_code
_entity_poly.pdbx_strand_id
1 'polypeptide(L)' 'MPRRRPASRLTGPATRTMARAAGVTDRQLQHPGVLRLSRDTYLPRAVAGEATARLAAVLLTAPPGAVVSHVSAAGL' A
#
# COMPACT_ATOMS: atom_id res chain seq x y z
N MET A 1 13.63 12.73 -23.04
CA MET A 1 13.82 11.76 -21.92
C MET A 1 12.72 11.95 -20.89
N PRO A 2 12.01 10.89 -20.46
CA PRO A 2 11.06 11.01 -19.35
C PRO A 2 11.82 11.37 -18.06
N ARG A 3 11.40 12.43 -17.35
CA ARG A 3 11.99 12.83 -16.07
C ARG A 3 11.79 11.70 -15.05
N ARG A 4 12.89 11.24 -14.44
CA ARG A 4 12.88 10.20 -13.39
C ARG A 4 11.87 10.56 -12.30
N ARG A 5 11.03 9.61 -11.89
CA ARG A 5 10.10 9.81 -10.78
C ARG A 5 10.90 9.89 -9.47
N PRO A 6 10.55 10.81 -8.55
CA PRO A 6 11.20 10.88 -7.25
C PRO A 6 11.01 9.58 -6.48
N ALA A 7 12.01 9.21 -5.67
CA ALA A 7 11.89 8.08 -4.78
C ALA A 7 10.71 8.27 -3.81
N SER A 8 9.96 7.19 -3.58
CA SER A 8 8.90 7.20 -2.58
C SER A 8 9.50 7.13 -1.18
N ARG A 9 8.94 7.92 -0.25
CA ARG A 9 9.23 7.84 1.19
C ARG A 9 8.20 7.00 1.95
N LEU A 10 7.35 6.28 1.23
CA LEU A 10 6.37 5.39 1.83
C LEU A 10 7.08 4.22 2.54
N THR A 11 6.89 4.10 3.85
CA THR A 11 7.55 3.09 4.69
C THR A 11 6.66 1.89 5.01
N GLY A 12 5.36 1.99 4.74
CA GLY A 12 4.38 0.94 5.01
C GLY A 12 3.12 1.10 4.17
N PRO A 13 2.11 0.26 4.39
CA PRO A 13 0.82 0.41 3.73
C PRO A 13 0.20 1.78 4.03
N ALA A 14 -0.39 2.42 3.02
CA ALA A 14 -1.09 3.69 3.21
C ALA A 14 -2.23 3.87 2.22
N THR A 15 -3.24 4.63 2.62
CA THR A 15 -4.17 5.25 1.69
C THR A 15 -3.54 6.46 1.01
N ARG A 16 -4.12 7.00 -0.07
CA ARG A 16 -3.64 8.26 -0.65
C ARG A 16 -3.70 9.39 0.36
N THR A 17 -4.78 9.45 1.15
CA THR A 17 -4.97 10.48 2.18
C THR A 17 -3.88 10.40 3.24
N MET A 18 -3.58 9.19 3.75
CA MET A 18 -2.48 8.97 4.69
C MET A 18 -1.11 9.34 4.10
N ALA A 19 -0.85 8.94 2.86
CA ALA A 19 0.39 9.26 2.17
C ALA A 19 0.59 10.78 2.05
N ARG A 20 -0.47 11.51 1.67
CA ARG A 20 -0.44 12.97 1.58
C ARG A 20 -0.24 13.63 2.94
N ALA A 21 -0.91 13.14 3.99
CA ALA A 21 -0.70 13.62 5.35
C ALA A 21 0.75 13.41 5.82
N ALA A 22 1.43 12.36 5.34
CA ALA A 22 2.85 12.10 5.56
C ALA A 22 3.80 12.85 4.59
N GLY A 23 3.30 13.79 3.79
CA GLY A 23 4.12 14.54 2.83
C GLY A 23 4.63 13.71 1.64
N VAL A 24 3.98 12.59 1.34
CA VAL A 24 4.23 11.79 0.13
C VAL A 24 3.32 12.27 -0.98
N THR A 25 3.93 12.69 -2.08
CA THR A 25 3.21 13.23 -3.25
C THR A 25 2.68 12.12 -4.17
N ASP A 26 1.66 12.43 -4.97
CA ASP A 26 1.13 11.47 -5.96
C ASP A 26 2.21 11.00 -6.95
N ARG A 27 3.18 11.85 -7.28
CA ARG A 27 4.31 11.49 -8.15
C ARG A 27 5.24 10.47 -7.51
N GLN A 28 5.40 10.52 -6.18
CA GLN A 28 6.13 9.51 -5.41
C GLN A 28 5.36 8.19 -5.32
N LEU A 29 4.02 8.23 -5.23
CA LEU A 29 3.18 7.03 -5.28
C LEU A 29 3.21 6.32 -6.65
N GLN A 30 3.59 7.03 -7.71
CA GLN A 30 3.82 6.46 -9.04
C GLN A 30 5.24 5.85 -9.20
N HIS A 31 6.09 5.90 -8.18
CA HIS A 31 7.44 5.33 -8.25
C HIS A 31 7.37 3.80 -8.44
N PRO A 32 8.23 3.17 -9.27
CA PRO A 32 8.21 1.71 -9.51
C PRO A 32 8.35 0.84 -8.25
N GLY A 33 8.94 1.40 -7.19
CA GLY A 33 9.04 0.77 -5.87
C GLY A 33 7.76 0.81 -5.03
N VAL A 34 6.66 1.34 -5.55
CA VAL A 34 5.35 1.36 -4.90
C VAL A 34 4.38 0.54 -5.75
N LEU A 35 3.62 -0.33 -5.10
CA LEU A 35 2.50 -1.03 -5.69
C LEU A 35 1.19 -0.36 -5.28
N ARG A 36 0.28 -0.25 -6.24
CA ARG A 36 -1.10 0.13 -6.01
C ARG A 36 -1.93 -1.15 -5.97
N LEU A 37 -2.46 -1.49 -4.80
CA LEU A 37 -3.27 -2.70 -4.61
C LEU A 37 -4.74 -2.48 -5.00
N SER A 38 -5.27 -1.31 -4.65
CA SER A 38 -6.64 -0.89 -4.95
C SER A 38 -6.66 0.58 -5.38
N ARG A 39 -7.85 1.16 -5.63
CA ARG A 39 -7.97 2.56 -6.06
C ARG A 39 -7.22 3.52 -5.15
N ASP A 40 -7.26 3.30 -3.84
CA ASP A 40 -6.71 4.20 -2.83
C ASP A 40 -5.61 3.58 -1.97
N THR A 41 -5.34 2.28 -2.11
CA THR A 41 -4.37 1.57 -1.25
C THR A 41 -3.03 1.37 -1.95
N TYR A 42 -1.96 1.77 -1.26
CA TYR A 42 -0.58 1.68 -1.72
C TYR A 42 0.28 0.88 -0.74
N LEU A 43 1.29 0.18 -1.27
CA LEU A 43 2.20 -0.64 -0.50
C LEU A 43 3.63 -0.55 -1.09
N PRO A 44 4.70 -0.45 -0.28
CA PRO A 44 6.05 -0.56 -0.78
C PRO A 44 6.26 -1.94 -1.43
N ARG A 45 6.84 -1.95 -2.63
CA ARG A 45 7.03 -3.18 -3.42
C ARG A 45 7.91 -4.22 -2.70
N ALA A 46 8.83 -3.76 -1.84
CA ALA A 46 9.74 -4.61 -1.07
C ALA A 46 9.00 -5.57 -0.12
N VAL A 47 7.88 -5.14 0.47
CA VAL A 47 7.09 -5.93 1.43
C VAL A 47 5.84 -6.55 0.80
N ALA A 48 5.62 -6.34 -0.50
CA ALA A 48 4.39 -6.77 -1.14
C ALA A 48 4.22 -8.29 -1.29
N GLY A 49 5.30 -9.06 -1.14
CA GLY A 49 5.24 -10.52 -1.08
C GLY A 49 4.66 -11.03 0.25
N GLU A 50 4.74 -10.23 1.32
CA GLU A 50 4.31 -10.63 2.65
C GLU A 50 2.78 -10.57 2.76
N ALA A 51 2.17 -11.67 3.20
CA ALA A 51 0.72 -11.77 3.35
C ALA A 51 0.19 -10.76 4.40
N THR A 52 0.90 -10.61 5.51
CA THR A 52 0.60 -9.67 6.59
C THR A 52 0.64 -8.22 6.12
N ALA A 53 1.63 -7.83 5.31
CA ALA A 53 1.75 -6.48 4.77
C ALA A 53 0.62 -6.15 3.78
N ARG A 54 0.25 -7.10 2.91
CA ARG A 54 -0.90 -6.93 2.01
C ARG A 54 -2.22 -6.86 2.77
N LEU A 55 -2.39 -7.69 3.80
CA LEU A 55 -3.57 -7.69 4.64
C LEU A 55 -3.72 -6.34 5.35
N ALA A 56 -2.66 -5.84 6.00
CA ALA A 56 -2.66 -4.53 6.64
C ALA A 56 -3.08 -3.42 5.67
N ALA A 57 -2.60 -3.48 4.42
CA ALA A 57 -2.98 -2.52 3.38
C ALA A 57 -4.48 -2.54 3.05
N VAL A 58 -5.06 -3.74 2.85
CA VAL A 58 -6.48 -3.91 2.51
C VAL A 58 -7.37 -3.43 3.67
N LEU A 59 -6.97 -3.76 4.90
CA LEU A 59 -7.73 -3.42 6.10
C LEU A 59 -7.83 -1.91 6.36
N LEU A 60 -6.91 -1.08 5.82
CA LEU A 60 -7.02 0.39 5.91
C LEU A 60 -8.31 0.96 5.30
N THR A 61 -8.92 0.23 4.37
CA THR A 61 -10.13 0.65 3.65
C THR A 61 -11.29 -0.33 3.84
N ALA A 62 -11.11 -1.36 4.64
CA ALA A 62 -12.13 -2.36 4.87
C ALA A 62 -13.25 -1.76 5.74
N PRO A 63 -14.53 -2.12 5.48
CA PRO A 63 -15.61 -1.72 6.36
C PRO A 63 -15.46 -2.38 7.74
N PRO A 64 -16.01 -1.77 8.80
CA PRO A 64 -16.11 -2.42 10.10
C PRO A 64 -16.78 -3.79 9.98
N GLY A 65 -16.23 -4.79 10.68
CA GLY A 65 -16.72 -6.16 10.64
C GLY A 65 -16.22 -6.99 9.44
N ALA A 66 -15.32 -6.46 8.61
CA ALA A 66 -14.63 -7.27 7.61
C ALA A 66 -13.87 -8.44 8.25
N VAL A 67 -13.91 -9.61 7.61
CA VAL A 67 -13.32 -10.86 8.11
C VAL A 67 -12.26 -11.37 7.14
N VAL A 68 -11.12 -11.81 7.68
CA VAL A 68 -10.13 -12.60 6.94
C VAL A 68 -10.53 -14.06 6.97
N SER A 69 -10.54 -14.75 5.83
CA SER A 69 -11.06 -16.11 5.74
C SER A 69 -10.15 -17.06 4.94
N HIS A 70 -10.45 -18.37 5.05
CA HIS A 70 -9.84 -19.46 4.29
C HIS A 70 -8.31 -19.46 4.37
N VAL A 71 -7.62 -19.68 3.25
CA VAL A 71 -6.15 -19.76 3.16
C VAL A 71 -5.46 -18.50 3.68
N SER A 72 -6.10 -17.33 3.56
CA SER A 72 -5.55 -16.09 4.10
C SER A 72 -5.55 -16.11 5.62
N ALA A 73 -6.60 -16.63 6.26
CA ALA A 73 -6.65 -16.77 7.72
C ALA A 73 -5.71 -17.88 8.22
N ALA A 74 -5.59 -18.98 7.47
CA ALA A 74 -4.71 -20.08 7.84
C ALA A 74 -3.20 -19.73 7.75
N GLY A 75 -2.85 -18.67 7.03
CA GLY A 75 -1.47 -18.22 6.84
C GLY A 75 -1.05 -17.02 7.70
N LEU A 76 -1.85 -16.63 8.70
CA LEU A 76 -1.54 -15.62 9.71
C LEU A 76 -1.14 -16.27 11.03
#